data_AF-A0A0F9EX57-F1
#
_entry.id   AF-A0A0F9EX57-F1
#
_cell.length_a   1.000
_cell.length_b   1.000
_cell.length_c   1.000
_cell.angle_alpha   90.00
_cell.angle_beta   90.00
_cell.angle_gamma   90.00
#
_symmetry.space_group_name_H-M   'P 1'
#
loop_
_entity.id
_entity.type
_entity.pdbx_description
1 polymer ?
#
loop_
_entity_poly.entity_id
_entity_poly.type
_entity_poly.pdbx_seq_one_letter_code
_entity_poly.pdbx_strand_id
1 'polypeptide(L)'
;MRYLILISVFFISLCAAISAFSETAETAETAETAAFAAQAPTQPDEQEVRKLAETKAVIQTTLGDIKLKFFPDVAPVHVKNFVTLAKSGFYDGTAFH
;
A
#
# COMPACT_ATOMS: atom_id res chain seq x y z
N MET A 1 -4.02 19.87 -51.05
CA MET A 1 -2.57 20.13 -51.17
C MET A 1 -1.98 20.87 -49.96
N ARG A 2 -2.66 21.87 -49.37
CA ARG A 2 -2.13 22.61 -48.19
C ARG A 2 -2.10 21.81 -46.87
N TYR A 3 -3.02 20.85 -46.68
CA TYR A 3 -3.07 19.99 -45.48
C TYR A 3 -2.14 18.76 -45.54
N LEU A 4 -1.69 18.36 -46.74
CA LEU A 4 -0.80 17.22 -46.91
C LEU A 4 0.62 17.51 -46.38
N ILE A 5 1.04 18.78 -46.44
CA ILE A 5 2.33 19.26 -45.91
C ILE A 5 2.25 19.46 -44.38
N LEU A 6 1.07 19.80 -43.84
CA LEU A 6 0.91 20.00 -42.39
C LEU A 6 0.85 18.69 -41.61
N ILE A 7 0.31 17.60 -42.20
CA ILE A 7 0.25 16.29 -41.55
C ILE A 7 1.63 15.62 -41.48
N SER A 8 2.53 15.83 -42.45
CA SER A 8 3.89 15.27 -42.42
C SER A 8 4.82 15.97 -41.42
N VAL A 9 4.66 17.28 -41.23
CA VAL A 9 5.44 18.04 -40.23
C VAL A 9 5.00 17.72 -38.80
N PHE A 10 3.71 17.44 -38.60
CA PHE A 10 3.18 17.00 -37.29
C PHE A 10 3.63 15.57 -36.92
N PHE A 11 3.69 14.66 -37.90
CA PHE A 11 4.16 13.28 -37.68
C PHE A 11 5.66 13.20 -37.38
N ILE A 12 6.48 14.04 -38.02
CA ILE A 12 7.93 14.11 -37.75
C ILE A 12 8.20 14.69 -36.35
N SER A 13 7.41 15.69 -35.92
CA SER A 13 7.52 16.26 -34.57
C SER A 13 7.02 15.31 -33.47
N LEU A 14 6.09 14.39 -33.78
CA LEU A 14 5.59 13.37 -32.85
C LEU A 14 6.56 12.18 -32.73
N CYS A 15 7.27 11.80 -33.80
CA CYS A 15 8.27 10.74 -33.78
C CYS A 15 9.50 11.08 -32.92
N ALA A 16 9.90 12.35 -32.82
CA ALA A 16 11.05 12.74 -31.99
C ALA A 16 10.77 12.64 -30.47
N ALA A 17 9.50 12.59 -30.05
CA ALA A 17 9.11 12.48 -28.64
C ALA A 17 8.92 11.02 -28.16
N ILE A 18 8.75 10.07 -29.07
CA ILE A 18 8.54 8.65 -28.75
C ILE A 18 9.86 7.89 -28.50
N SER A 19 10.97 8.35 -29.08
CA SER A 19 12.28 7.68 -28.97
C SER A 19 13.02 7.89 -27.63
N ALA A 20 12.37 8.45 -26.62
CA ALA A 20 12.94 8.59 -25.27
C ALA A 20 12.09 7.95 -24.16
N PHE A 21 11.02 7.22 -24.49
CA PHE A 21 10.09 6.64 -23.51
C PHE A 21 9.83 5.15 -23.76
N SER A 22 10.87 4.34 -23.71
CA SER A 22 10.69 2.91 -23.48
C SER A 22 11.96 2.28 -22.91
N GLU A 23 11.71 1.36 -21.97
CA GLU A 23 12.65 0.38 -21.42
C GLU A 23 13.41 0.77 -20.14
N THR A 24 12.68 0.81 -19.03
CA THR A 24 12.87 -0.21 -17.97
C THR A 24 11.64 -0.25 -17.08
N ALA A 25 10.79 -1.26 -17.32
CA ALA A 25 9.83 -1.73 -16.35
C ALA A 25 10.47 -2.91 -15.60
N GLU A 26 10.24 -2.91 -14.28
CA GLU A 26 10.24 -4.10 -13.43
C GLU A 26 11.61 -4.70 -13.05
N THR A 27 12.16 -4.18 -11.97
CA THR A 27 12.59 -5.06 -10.88
C THR A 27 12.14 -4.44 -9.58
N ALA A 28 11.10 -5.04 -9.01
CA ALA A 28 10.54 -4.68 -7.72
C ALA A 28 11.61 -4.81 -6.62
N GLU A 29 11.86 -3.67 -5.98
CA GLU A 29 11.81 -3.50 -4.53
C GLU A 29 12.60 -4.53 -3.71
N THR A 30 13.92 -4.44 -3.82
CA THR A 30 14.84 -4.93 -2.78
C THR A 30 14.60 -4.13 -1.50
N ALA A 31 13.91 -4.78 -0.56
CA ALA A 31 14.12 -4.67 0.88
C ALA A 31 14.25 -3.24 1.44
N GLU A 32 13.11 -2.65 1.80
CA GLU A 32 13.00 -1.64 2.86
C GLU A 32 13.32 -2.28 4.23
N THR A 33 14.54 -2.78 4.38
CA THR A 33 15.15 -3.08 5.68
C THR A 33 15.82 -1.79 6.16
N ALA A 34 15.05 -0.88 6.76
CA ALA A 34 15.52 0.07 7.77
C ALA A 34 14.45 1.14 8.06
N ALA A 35 13.54 0.86 9.00
CA ALA A 35 13.05 1.85 9.98
C ALA A 35 12.07 1.23 10.99
N PHE A 36 12.39 0.09 11.61
CA PHE A 36 11.73 -0.24 12.90
C PHE A 36 12.40 0.57 14.01
N ALA A 37 12.24 1.90 13.94
CA ALA A 37 12.49 2.76 15.07
C ALA A 37 11.38 2.47 16.08
N ALA A 38 11.77 1.98 17.26
CA ALA A 38 10.93 1.78 18.42
C ALA A 38 10.23 3.10 18.79
N GLN A 39 9.08 3.38 18.18
CA GLN A 39 8.17 4.40 18.65
C GLN A 39 7.63 3.91 20.00
N ALA A 40 7.93 4.64 21.07
CA ALA A 40 7.37 4.35 22.39
C ALA A 40 5.84 4.29 22.25
N PRO A 41 5.18 3.22 22.75
CA PRO A 41 3.74 3.06 22.57
C PRO A 41 3.01 4.21 23.24
N THR A 42 2.51 5.14 22.44
CA THR A 42 1.62 6.21 22.89
C THR A 42 0.19 5.70 22.92
N GLN A 43 -0.50 6.00 24.00
CA GLN A 43 -1.92 5.67 24.11
C GLN A 43 -2.69 6.44 23.03
N PRO A 44 -3.52 5.77 22.22
CA PRO A 44 -4.41 6.45 21.29
C PRO A 44 -5.45 7.28 22.06
N ASP A 45 -5.88 8.37 21.46
CA ASP A 45 -6.95 9.20 22.02
C ASP A 45 -8.32 8.47 21.95
N GLU A 46 -9.31 9.01 22.67
CA GLU A 46 -10.64 8.39 22.75
C GLU A 46 -11.36 8.30 21.40
N GLN A 47 -11.13 9.24 20.47
CA GLN A 47 -11.77 9.20 19.16
C GLN A 47 -11.17 8.07 18.31
N GLU A 48 -9.85 7.91 18.37
CA GLU A 48 -9.14 6.82 17.72
C GLU A 48 -9.58 5.46 18.29
N VAL A 49 -9.72 5.33 19.61
CA VAL A 49 -10.24 4.10 20.27
C VAL A 49 -11.63 3.75 19.74
N ARG A 50 -12.55 4.72 19.63
CA ARG A 50 -13.89 4.50 19.05
C ARG A 50 -13.81 4.01 17.60
N LYS A 51 -12.96 4.62 16.79
CA LYS A 51 -12.74 4.21 15.40
C LYS A 51 -12.15 2.80 15.30
N LEU A 52 -11.24 2.44 16.20
CA LEU A 52 -10.70 1.08 16.28
C LEU A 52 -11.78 0.05 16.68
N ALA A 53 -12.79 0.44 17.47
CA ALA A 53 -13.87 -0.45 17.90
C ALA A 53 -14.82 -0.80 16.74
N GLU A 54 -14.99 0.14 15.81
CA GLU A 54 -15.77 -0.07 14.57
C GLU A 54 -14.99 -0.82 13.49
N THR A 55 -13.66 -0.84 13.61
CA THR A 55 -12.79 -1.51 12.64
C THR A 55 -12.96 -3.03 12.72
N LYS A 56 -12.97 -3.68 11.55
CA LYS A 56 -12.99 -5.14 11.41
C LYS A 56 -11.84 -5.56 10.51
N ALA A 57 -11.26 -6.72 10.76
CA ALA A 57 -10.23 -7.31 9.91
C ALA A 57 -10.64 -8.72 9.48
N VAL A 58 -10.19 -9.11 8.28
CA VAL A 58 -10.31 -10.46 7.78
C VAL A 58 -8.91 -10.90 7.37
N ILE A 59 -8.43 -11.99 7.95
CA ILE A 59 -7.21 -12.64 7.50
C ILE A 59 -7.62 -13.71 6.50
N GLN A 60 -7.18 -13.55 5.25
CA GLN A 60 -7.35 -14.57 4.22
C GLN A 60 -6.21 -15.57 4.34
N THR A 61 -6.54 -16.83 4.55
CA THR A 61 -5.57 -17.92 4.63
C THR A 61 -5.84 -18.95 3.55
N THR A 62 -4.91 -19.87 3.34
CA THR A 62 -5.09 -21.00 2.41
C THR A 62 -6.20 -21.97 2.84
N LEU A 63 -6.60 -21.93 4.12
CA LEU A 63 -7.66 -22.77 4.69
C LEU A 63 -9.00 -22.02 4.86
N GLY A 64 -9.06 -20.77 4.41
CA GLY A 64 -10.25 -19.92 4.47
C GLY A 64 -10.07 -18.64 5.28
N ASP A 65 -11.18 -17.94 5.50
CA ASP A 65 -11.21 -16.60 6.09
C ASP A 65 -11.37 -16.61 7.61
N ILE A 66 -10.52 -15.87 8.31
CA ILE A 66 -10.64 -15.62 9.75
C ILE A 66 -11.12 -14.19 9.96
N LYS A 67 -12.32 -14.03 10.52
CA LYS A 67 -12.90 -12.71 10.82
C LYS A 67 -12.58 -12.29 12.25
N LEU A 68 -11.98 -11.10 12.40
CA LEU A 68 -11.55 -10.55 13.69
C LEU A 68 -12.48 -9.42 14.14
N LYS A 69 -12.78 -9.41 15.45
CA LYS A 69 -13.37 -8.29 16.16
C LYS A 69 -12.36 -7.75 17.17
N PHE A 70 -12.16 -6.45 17.19
CA PHE A 70 -11.23 -5.81 18.12
C PHE A 70 -11.90 -5.35 19.41
N PHE A 71 -11.10 -5.25 20.46
CA PHE A 71 -11.47 -4.76 21.80
C PHE A 71 -10.51 -3.66 22.25
N PRO A 72 -10.56 -2.47 21.62
CA PRO A 72 -9.61 -1.40 21.92
C PRO A 72 -9.80 -0.79 23.32
N ASP A 73 -10.94 -1.02 23.97
CA ASP A 73 -11.16 -0.60 25.37
C ASP A 73 -10.26 -1.37 26.36
N VAL A 74 -9.85 -2.59 25.99
CA VAL A 74 -9.00 -3.46 26.83
C VAL A 74 -7.53 -3.30 26.45
N ALA A 75 -7.24 -3.19 25.15
CA ALA A 75 -5.87 -3.21 24.62
C ALA A 75 -5.68 -2.19 23.46
N PRO A 76 -5.81 -0.88 23.73
CA PRO A 76 -5.87 0.15 22.68
C PRO A 76 -4.60 0.22 21.83
N VAL A 77 -3.42 0.14 22.46
CA VAL A 77 -2.12 0.17 21.78
C VAL A 77 -1.94 -1.04 20.87
N HIS A 78 -2.30 -2.24 21.35
CA HIS A 78 -2.12 -3.47 20.58
C HIS A 78 -3.03 -3.51 19.36
N VAL A 79 -4.29 -3.08 19.51
CA VAL A 79 -5.24 -2.99 18.39
C VAL A 79 -4.72 -1.99 17.36
N LYS A 80 -4.26 -0.80 17.79
CA LYS A 80 -3.67 0.20 16.89
C LYS A 80 -2.47 -0.37 16.14
N ASN A 81 -1.52 -0.98 16.85
CA ASN A 81 -0.33 -1.56 16.24
C ASN A 81 -0.69 -2.65 15.21
N PHE A 82 -1.61 -3.56 15.56
CA PHE A 82 -2.08 -4.58 14.64
C PHE A 82 -2.69 -3.97 13.37
N VAL A 83 -3.59 -2.99 13.53
CA VAL A 83 -4.26 -2.35 12.38
C VAL A 83 -3.26 -1.58 11.51
N THR A 84 -2.27 -0.92 12.11
CA THR A 84 -1.20 -0.23 11.37
C THR A 84 -0.38 -1.21 10.55
N LEU A 85 0.11 -2.29 11.17
CA LEU A 85 0.90 -3.32 10.49
C LEU A 85 0.10 -4.04 9.39
N ALA A 86 -1.17 -4.36 9.67
CA ALA A 86 -2.05 -4.96 8.68
C ALA A 86 -2.26 -4.04 7.46
N LYS A 87 -2.43 -2.73 7.68
CA LYS A 87 -2.58 -1.76 6.59
C LYS A 87 -1.31 -1.53 5.78
N SER A 88 -0.14 -1.75 6.37
CA SER A 88 1.14 -1.68 5.66
C SER A 88 1.50 -2.97 4.92
N GLY A 89 0.62 -3.99 4.90
CA GLY A 89 0.89 -5.28 4.27
C GLY A 89 1.88 -6.16 5.03
N PHE A 90 2.20 -5.82 6.30
CA PHE A 90 3.25 -6.51 7.06
C PHE A 90 3.00 -8.02 7.24
N TYR A 91 1.75 -8.44 7.28
CA TYR A 91 1.36 -9.85 7.47
C TYR A 91 1.19 -10.62 6.16
N ASP A 92 1.33 -9.97 5.01
CA ASP A 92 1.09 -10.60 3.72
C ASP A 92 2.17 -11.66 3.42
N GLY A 93 1.74 -12.84 2.99
CA GLY A 93 2.64 -13.97 2.70
C GLY A 93 3.27 -14.64 3.93
N THR A 94 2.90 -14.23 5.14
CA THR A 94 3.41 -14.87 6.37
C THR A 94 2.78 -16.25 6.59
N ALA A 95 3.57 -17.19 7.14
CA ALA A 95 3.09 -18.51 7.51
C ALA A 95 2.62 -18.54 8.98
N PHE A 96 1.58 -19.31 9.24
CA PHE A 96 1.23 -19.73 10.59
C PHE A 96 2.18 -20.84 11.01
N HIS A 97 3.09 -20.54 11.95
CA HIS A 97 4.15 -21.42 12.44
C HIS A 97 3.87 -21.94 13.85
#